data_AF-A0A5J4TAD6-F1
#
_entry.id   AF-A0A5J4TAD6-F1
#
_cell.length_a   1.000
_cell.length_b   1.000
_cell.length_c   1.000
_cell.angle_alpha   90.00
_cell.angle_beta   90.00
_cell.angle_gamma   90.00
#
_symmetry.space_group_name_H-M   'P 1'
#
loop_
_entity.id
_entity.type
_entity.pdbx_description
1 polymer ?
#
loop_
_entity_poly.entity_id
_entity_poly.type
_entity_poly.pdbx_seq_one_letter_code
_entity_poly.pdbx_strand_id
1 'polypeptide(L)'
;MDREIEDEEISYVTLNRLDWARYHSIAEFMFSQQRNYNEVYDELRKVYGDIAPEKDTIRKWQRKFEEGFPLVSILDPSGRPKVSELKNTLEQILATNPYISLTRIAIELEI
;
A
#
# COMPACT_ATOMS: atom_id res chain seq x y z
N MET A 1 -21.08 -41.15 -16.29
CA MET A 1 -21.60 -40.39 -15.13
C MET A 1 -20.52 -39.38 -14.80
N ASP A 2 -20.40 -38.41 -15.69
CA ASP A 2 -19.37 -37.38 -15.63
C ASP A 2 -19.88 -36.31 -14.69
N ARG A 3 -19.09 -36.03 -13.64
CA ARG A 3 -19.37 -34.94 -12.71
C ARG A 3 -18.91 -33.67 -13.41
N GLU A 4 -19.88 -32.88 -13.90
CA GLU A 4 -19.67 -31.49 -14.26
C GLU A 4 -19.14 -30.77 -13.02
N ILE A 5 -17.86 -30.39 -13.07
CA ILE A 5 -17.28 -29.46 -12.12
C ILE A 5 -17.77 -28.10 -12.61
N GLU A 6 -18.78 -27.55 -11.94
CA GLU A 6 -19.15 -26.15 -12.11
C GLU A 6 -17.92 -25.32 -11.71
N ASP A 7 -17.25 -24.74 -12.72
CA ASP A 7 -16.21 -23.75 -12.51
C ASP A 7 -16.87 -22.52 -11.87
N GLU A 8 -16.90 -22.46 -10.54
CA GLU A 8 -17.24 -21.25 -9.80
C GLU A 8 -16.28 -20.15 -10.24
N GLU A 9 -16.79 -19.19 -11.01
CA GLU A 9 -16.08 -17.98 -11.38
C GLU A 9 -15.67 -17.25 -10.10
N ILE A 10 -14.40 -17.36 -9.71
CA ILE A 10 -13.84 -16.63 -8.58
C ILE A 10 -13.81 -15.15 -8.95
N SER A 11 -14.89 -14.44 -8.60
CA SER A 11 -14.99 -12.99 -8.72
C SER A 11 -14.04 -12.34 -7.72
N TYR A 12 -12.86 -11.92 -8.18
CA TYR A 12 -11.91 -11.17 -7.37
C TYR A 12 -12.47 -9.78 -7.02
N VAL A 13 -12.69 -9.52 -5.73
CA VAL A 13 -13.05 -8.19 -5.23
C VAL A 13 -11.85 -7.26 -5.40
N THR A 14 -12.01 -6.20 -6.17
CA THR A 14 -11.02 -5.12 -6.30
C THR A 14 -11.24 -4.08 -5.19
N LEU A 15 -10.39 -4.13 -4.16
CA LEU A 15 -10.39 -3.12 -3.09
C LEU A 15 -9.74 -1.83 -3.59
N ASN A 16 -10.45 -0.71 -3.51
CA ASN A 16 -9.90 0.59 -3.86
C ASN A 16 -9.08 1.16 -2.71
N ARG A 17 -8.11 2.03 -3.02
CA ARG A 17 -7.26 2.71 -2.02
C ARG A 17 -8.08 3.45 -0.95
N LEU A 18 -9.28 3.91 -1.30
CA LEU A 18 -10.23 4.56 -0.40
C LEU A 18 -10.85 3.61 0.63
N ASP A 19 -11.02 2.34 0.31
CA ASP A 19 -11.62 1.35 1.23
C ASP A 19 -10.67 1.08 2.39
N TRP A 20 -9.38 1.00 2.10
CA TRP A 20 -8.33 0.89 3.11
C TRP A 20 -8.35 2.08 4.08
N ALA A 21 -8.37 3.31 3.56
CA ALA A 21 -8.41 4.52 4.41
C ALA A 21 -9.65 4.54 5.33
N ARG A 22 -10.81 4.09 4.83
CA ARG A 22 -12.05 3.96 5.62
C ARG A 22 -11.91 2.93 6.73
N TYR A 23 -11.42 1.73 6.43
CA TYR A 23 -11.25 0.66 7.42
C TYR A 23 -10.27 1.06 8.51
N HIS A 24 -9.15 1.68 8.15
CA HIS A 24 -8.19 2.20 9.11
C HIS A 24 -8.79 3.26 10.02
N SER A 25 -9.59 4.18 9.48
CA SER A 25 -10.23 5.24 10.25
C SER A 25 -11.18 4.68 11.31
N ILE A 26 -11.99 3.67 10.94
CA ILE A 26 -12.90 2.98 11.86
C ILE A 26 -12.12 2.21 12.91
N ALA A 27 -11.10 1.46 12.49
CA ALA A 27 -10.26 0.68 13.41
C ALA A 27 -9.55 1.59 14.42
N GLU A 28 -8.95 2.69 13.97
CA GLU A 28 -8.26 3.65 14.83
C GLU A 28 -9.22 4.29 15.85
N PHE A 29 -10.41 4.70 15.41
CA PHE A 29 -11.46 5.18 16.30
C PHE A 29 -11.85 4.13 17.36
N MET A 30 -12.08 2.87 16.97
CA MET A 30 -12.49 1.83 17.91
C MET A 30 -11.36 1.42 18.87
N PHE A 31 -10.11 1.38 18.41
CA PHE A 31 -8.96 1.15 19.28
C PHE A 31 -8.75 2.28 20.28
N SER A 32 -9.04 3.53 19.90
CA SER A 32 -9.02 4.66 20.84
C SER A 32 -10.07 4.52 21.95
N GLN A 33 -11.14 3.78 21.69
CA GLN A 33 -12.17 3.40 22.67
C GLN A 33 -11.80 2.13 23.47
N GLN A 34 -10.55 1.65 23.37
CA GLN A 34 -10.05 0.45 24.04
C GLN A 34 -10.76 -0.85 23.63
N ARG A 35 -11.41 -0.86 22.46
CA ARG A 35 -11.98 -2.07 21.88
C ARG A 35 -10.87 -2.98 21.35
N ASN A 36 -11.09 -4.28 21.42
CA ASN A 36 -10.12 -5.27 20.93
C ASN A 36 -10.35 -5.60 19.45
N TYR A 37 -9.34 -6.19 18.80
CA TYR A 37 -9.39 -6.55 17.37
C TYR A 37 -10.57 -7.46 16.97
N ASN A 38 -11.11 -8.28 17.88
CA ASN A 38 -12.27 -9.11 17.55
C ASN A 38 -13.51 -8.23 17.36
N GLU A 39 -13.73 -7.28 18.27
CA GLU A 39 -14.87 -6.36 18.19
C GLU A 39 -14.80 -5.48 16.93
N VAL A 40 -13.59 -5.04 16.57
CA VAL A 40 -13.35 -4.29 15.33
C VAL A 40 -13.62 -5.15 14.10
N TYR A 41 -13.18 -6.41 14.10
CA TYR A 41 -13.48 -7.35 13.01
C TYR A 41 -14.98 -7.60 12.86
N ASP A 42 -15.69 -7.86 13.96
CA ASP A 42 -17.12 -8.13 13.91
C ASP A 42 -17.90 -6.92 13.38
N GLU A 43 -17.53 -5.70 13.79
CA GLU A 43 -18.18 -4.48 13.30
C GLU A 43 -17.87 -4.21 11.82
N LEU A 44 -16.60 -4.37 11.39
CA LEU A 44 -16.23 -4.23 9.99
C LEU A 44 -16.90 -5.30 9.11
N ARG A 45 -16.96 -6.55 9.56
CA ARG A 45 -17.63 -7.64 8.83
C ARG A 45 -19.13 -7.42 8.75
N LYS A 46 -19.75 -6.88 9.80
CA LYS A 46 -21.18 -6.54 9.81
C LYS A 46 -21.54 -5.45 8.82
N VAL A 47 -20.70 -4.42 8.69
CA VAL A 47 -20.97 -3.27 7.80
C VAL A 47 -20.57 -3.56 6.35
N TYR A 48 -19.42 -4.19 6.15
CA TYR A 48 -18.81 -4.36 4.83
C TYR A 48 -18.89 -5.79 4.29
N GLY A 49 -19.30 -6.79 5.08
CA GLY A 49 -19.41 -8.17 4.61
C GLY A 49 -18.07 -8.72 4.13
N ASP A 50 -18.07 -9.39 2.98
CA ASP A 50 -16.90 -10.12 2.48
C ASP A 50 -15.75 -9.23 1.99
N ILE A 51 -16.01 -7.93 1.77
CA ILE A 51 -14.96 -6.97 1.40
C ILE A 51 -14.21 -6.41 2.61
N ALA A 52 -14.63 -6.79 3.83
CA ALA A 52 -13.97 -6.40 5.07
C ALA A 52 -12.57 -7.04 5.19
N PRO A 53 -11.61 -6.36 5.85
CA PRO A 53 -10.30 -6.92 6.12
C PRO A 53 -10.38 -8.21 6.93
N GLU A 54 -9.45 -9.13 6.65
CA GLU A 54 -9.30 -10.34 7.45
C GLU A 54 -8.98 -10.04 8.91
N LYS A 55 -9.41 -10.94 9.79
CA LYS A 55 -9.21 -10.82 11.23
C LYS A 55 -7.74 -10.69 11.64
N ASP A 56 -6.84 -11.45 11.00
CA ASP A 56 -5.40 -11.37 11.27
C ASP A 56 -4.80 -10.01 10.84
N THR A 57 -5.34 -9.42 9.78
CA THR A 57 -4.96 -8.08 9.33
C THR A 57 -5.33 -7.04 10.39
N ILE A 58 -6.53 -7.10 10.96
CA ILE A 58 -6.97 -6.18 12.04
C ILE A 58 -6.16 -6.41 13.32
N ARG A 59 -5.81 -7.66 13.66
CA ARG A 59 -4.90 -7.97 14.78
C ARG A 59 -3.55 -7.27 14.63
N LYS A 60 -2.97 -7.28 13.42
CA LYS A 60 -1.72 -6.55 13.14
C LYS A 60 -1.89 -5.05 13.28
N TRP A 61 -3.07 -4.50 12.96
CA TRP A 61 -3.36 -3.08 13.16
C TRP A 61 -3.42 -2.71 14.63
N GLN A 62 -4.09 -3.51 15.46
CA GLN A 62 -4.11 -3.27 16.89
C GLN A 62 -2.69 -3.20 17.47
N ARG A 63 -1.84 -4.16 17.10
CA ARG A 63 -0.44 -4.14 17.53
C ARG A 63 0.30 -2.86 17.11
N LYS A 64 0.13 -2.42 15.86
CA LYS A 64 0.73 -1.17 15.38
C LYS A 64 0.21 0.06 16.14
N PHE A 65 -1.09 0.08 16.42
CA PHE A 65 -1.73 1.14 17.19
C PHE A 65 -1.17 1.20 18.63
N GLU A 66 -1.01 0.04 19.28
CA GLU A 66 -0.40 -0.08 20.61
C GLU A 66 1.08 0.33 20.61
N GLU A 67 1.80 0.08 19.52
CA GLU A 67 3.18 0.56 19.30
C GLU A 67 3.25 2.08 18.99
N GLY A 68 2.11 2.78 18.91
CA GLY A 68 2.03 4.23 18.69
C GLY A 68 2.12 4.66 17.23
N PHE A 69 2.00 3.73 16.28
CA PHE A 69 1.98 4.06 14.85
C PHE A 69 0.57 4.45 14.39
N PRO A 70 0.41 5.59 13.68
CA PRO A 70 -0.88 5.98 13.12
C PRO A 70 -1.30 4.98 12.04
N LEU A 71 -2.54 4.50 12.12
CA LEU A 71 -3.09 3.57 11.14
C LEU A 71 -3.49 4.33 9.88
N VAL A 72 -4.18 5.46 10.04
CA VAL A 72 -4.47 6.39 8.96
C VAL A 72 -3.24 7.26 8.72
N SER A 73 -2.43 6.88 7.74
CA SER A 73 -1.40 7.76 7.19
C SER A 73 -1.54 7.86 5.68
N ILE A 74 -1.52 9.08 5.17
CA ILE A 74 -1.20 9.31 3.76
C ILE A 74 0.31 9.07 3.67
N LEU A 75 0.71 7.80 3.66
CA LEU A 75 2.04 7.45 3.20
C LEU A 75 2.06 7.85 1.73
N ASP A 76 2.88 8.85 1.42
CA ASP A 76 3.39 8.99 0.08
C ASP A 76 3.90 7.59 -0.30
N PRO A 77 3.44 7.00 -1.41
CA PRO A 77 3.87 5.65 -1.76
C PRO A 77 5.39 5.69 -1.78
N SER A 78 6.02 4.90 -0.90
CA SER A 78 7.46 4.72 -0.85
C SER A 78 7.89 4.05 -2.16
N GLY A 79 7.97 4.87 -3.19
CA GLY A 79 8.60 4.56 -4.45
C GLY A 79 10.02 5.08 -4.41
N ARG A 80 10.88 4.48 -5.22
CA ARG A 80 12.19 5.07 -5.55
C ARG A 80 11.96 6.55 -5.87
N PRO A 81 12.68 7.49 -5.22
CA PRO A 81 12.61 8.90 -5.58
C PRO A 81 12.73 9.00 -7.09
N LYS A 82 11.74 9.60 -7.75
CA LYS A 82 11.85 9.85 -9.18
C LYS A 82 12.97 10.86 -9.32
N VAL A 83 14.12 10.41 -9.84
CA VAL A 83 15.26 11.25 -10.18
C VAL A 83 14.95 12.04 -11.47
N SER A 84 13.74 12.63 -11.55
CA SER A 84 13.27 13.36 -12.71
C SER A 84 14.06 14.64 -12.94
N GLU A 85 14.65 15.18 -11.88
CA GLU A 85 15.45 16.41 -11.93
C GLU A 85 16.77 16.21 -12.71
N LEU A 86 17.38 15.02 -12.65
CA LEU A 86 18.63 14.73 -13.38
C LEU A 86 18.42 14.41 -14.85
N LYS A 87 17.17 14.26 -15.31
CA LYS A 87 16.86 13.89 -16.69
C LYS A 87 17.41 14.91 -17.69
N ASN A 88 17.16 16.20 -17.45
CA ASN A 88 17.59 17.28 -18.36
C ASN A 88 19.12 17.37 -18.43
N THR A 89 19.80 17.22 -17.29
CA THR A 89 21.27 17.23 -17.22
C THR A 89 21.88 16.03 -17.94
N LEU A 90 21.29 14.85 -17.78
CA LEU A 90 21.72 13.63 -18.47
C LEU A 90 21.51 13.73 -19.98
N GLU A 91 20.40 14.33 -20.44
CA GLU A 91 20.16 14.61 -21.85
C GLU A 91 21.19 15.58 -22.45
N GLN A 92 21.61 16.62 -21.71
CA GLN A 92 22.66 17.56 -22.14
C GLN A 92 24.04 16.89 -22.23
N ILE A 93 24.38 16.05 -21.25
CA ILE A 93 25.64 15.30 -21.22
C ILE A 93 25.72 14.33 -22.41
N LEU A 94 24.63 13.58 -22.68
CA LEU A 94 24.56 12.65 -23.80
C LEU A 94 24.55 13.35 -25.16
N ALA A 95 23.94 14.54 -25.27
CA ALA A 95 23.99 15.35 -26.49
C ALA A 95 25.40 15.85 -26.80
N THR A 96 26.18 16.16 -25.76
CA THR A 96 27.57 16.65 -25.89
C THR A 96 28.54 15.52 -26.16
N ASN A 97 28.37 14.38 -25.48
CA ASN A 97 29.20 13.19 -25.67
C ASN A 97 28.35 11.91 -25.59
N PRO A 98 27.93 11.37 -26.75
CA PRO A 98 27.09 10.17 -26.80
C PRO A 98 27.77 8.90 -26.27
N TYR A 99 29.11 8.89 -26.17
CA TYR A 99 29.90 7.72 -25.79
C TYR A 99 30.48 7.83 -24.37
N ILE A 100 29.98 8.77 -23.56
CA ILE A 100 30.42 8.97 -22.18
C ILE A 100 30.09 7.74 -21.32
N SER A 101 31.03 7.35 -20.45
CA SER A 101 30.86 6.17 -19.60
C SER A 101 29.93 6.45 -18.42
N LEU A 102 29.24 5.42 -17.95
CA LEU A 102 28.35 5.52 -16.77
C LEU A 102 29.08 6.04 -15.52
N THR A 103 30.34 5.65 -15.32
CA THR A 103 31.18 6.14 -14.21
C THR A 103 31.42 7.65 -14.32
N ARG A 104 31.60 8.17 -15.54
CA ARG A 104 31.83 9.59 -15.76
C ARG A 104 30.56 10.40 -15.56
N ILE A 105 29.41 9.88 -16.02
CA ILE A 105 28.09 10.47 -15.76
C ILE A 105 27.81 10.57 -14.25
N ALA A 106 28.12 9.52 -13.48
CA ALA A 106 27.92 9.53 -12.03
C ALA A 106 28.76 10.62 -11.33
N ILE A 107 30.04 10.76 -11.73
CA ILE A 107 30.92 11.84 -11.23
C ILE A 107 30.36 13.22 -11.58
N GLU A 108 29.83 13.39 -12.79
CA GLU A 108 29.32 14.66 -13.30
C GLU A 108 27.95 15.05 -12.70
N LEU A 109 27.21 14.07 -12.18
CA LEU A 109 25.93 14.25 -11.49
C LEU A 109 26.04 14.18 -9.96
N GLU A 110 27.25 14.00 -9.41
CA GLU A 110 27.53 13.87 -7.98
C GLU A 110 26.71 12.77 -7.28
N ILE A 111 26.50 11.63 -7.96
CA ILE A 111 25.75 10.45 -7.48
C ILE A 111 26.59 9.18 -7.37
#